data_AF-A0A672K848-F1
#
_entry.id   AF-A0A672K848-F1
#
_cell.length_a   1.000
_cell.length_b   1.000
_cell.length_c   1.000
_cell.angle_alpha   90.00
_cell.angle_beta   90.00
_cell.angle_gamma   90.00
#
_symmetry.space_group_name_H-M   'P 1'
#
loop_
_entity.id
_entity.type
_entity.pdbx_description
1 polymer ?
#
loop_
_entity_poly.entity_id
_entity_poly.type
_entity_poly.pdbx_seq_one_letter_code
_entity_poly.pdbx_strand_id
1 'polypeptide(L)'
;MGNSDSKLHFRKAVIQLTTKTQPVEASEDVFWDQFWTDINLTAQDIFALVPAAEIRAVREESPSNLATLCYKAVERLVLNADSGCVCERERQAVLSCVRLLTRILPYIFEDPDWRGFFWSTVPKVGKSLVREISKLLSEWVSVRVRLSKWLNMH
;
A
#
# COMPACT_ATOMS: atom_id res chain seq x y z
N MET A 1 -4.02 27.19 0.04
CA MET A 1 -4.67 26.49 1.17
C MET A 1 -4.97 25.04 0.78
N GLY A 2 -3.97 24.22 0.43
CA GLY A 2 -4.21 22.89 -0.16
C GLY A 2 -3.74 21.68 0.67
N ASN A 3 -2.81 21.87 1.61
CA ASN A 3 -2.17 20.74 2.28
C ASN A 3 -2.97 20.21 3.48
N SER A 4 -3.70 21.07 4.19
CA SER A 4 -4.49 20.69 5.37
C SER A 4 -5.71 19.84 4.99
N ASP A 5 -6.40 20.19 3.90
CA ASP A 5 -7.57 19.46 3.42
C ASP A 5 -7.15 18.08 2.88
N SER A 6 -6.06 17.99 2.10
CA SER A 6 -5.51 16.70 1.63
C SER A 6 -5.14 15.76 2.79
N LYS A 7 -4.50 16.29 3.86
CA LYS A 7 -4.20 15.50 5.07
C LYS A 7 -5.46 15.00 5.77
N LEU A 8 -6.49 15.84 5.84
CA LEU A 8 -7.77 15.47 6.43
C LEU A 8 -8.48 14.39 5.61
N HIS A 9 -8.50 14.50 4.29
CA HIS A 9 -9.06 13.48 3.39
C HIS A 9 -8.33 12.14 3.54
N PHE A 10 -6.99 12.15 3.49
CA PHE A 10 -6.19 10.96 3.72
C PHE A 10 -6.48 10.32 5.08
N ARG A 11 -6.52 11.12 6.15
CA ARG A 11 -6.83 10.63 7.50
C ARG A 11 -8.21 9.99 7.57
N LYS A 12 -9.22 10.60 6.94
CA LYS A 12 -10.58 10.04 6.87
C LYS A 12 -10.59 8.70 6.13
N ALA A 13 -9.88 8.58 5.01
CA ALA A 13 -9.75 7.33 4.27
C ALA A 13 -9.12 6.22 5.13
N VAL A 14 -8.07 6.52 5.91
CA VAL A 14 -7.46 5.57 6.86
C VAL A 14 -8.47 5.10 7.90
N ILE A 15 -9.24 5.99 8.52
CA ILE A 15 -10.27 5.62 9.51
C ILE A 15 -11.39 4.78 8.88
N GLN A 16 -11.73 5.06 7.62
CA GLN A 16 -12.76 4.30 6.90
C GLN A 16 -12.35 2.85 6.62
N LEU A 17 -11.05 2.52 6.65
CA LEU A 17 -10.59 1.14 6.49
C LEU A 17 -11.10 0.23 7.62
N THR A 18 -11.20 0.71 8.86
CA THR A 18 -11.68 -0.09 10.00
C THR A 18 -13.18 0.10 10.30
N THR A 19 -13.73 1.28 10.00
CA THR A 19 -15.09 1.63 10.44
C THR A 19 -16.20 1.17 9.49
N LYS A 20 -15.89 0.81 8.24
CA LYS A 20 -16.89 0.24 7.33
C LYS A 20 -17.20 -1.21 7.72
N THR A 21 -18.49 -1.48 7.98
CA THR A 21 -19.01 -2.83 8.31
C THR A 21 -18.90 -3.82 7.17
N GLN A 22 -18.74 -3.35 5.93
CA GLN A 22 -18.45 -4.16 4.75
C GLN A 22 -17.09 -3.77 4.15
N PRO A 23 -16.32 -4.75 3.64
CA PRO A 23 -15.08 -4.46 2.92
C PRO A 23 -15.32 -3.48 1.77
N VAL A 24 -14.39 -2.57 1.55
CA VAL A 24 -14.42 -1.68 0.39
C VAL A 24 -14.08 -2.48 -0.85
N GLU A 25 -14.92 -2.40 -1.89
CA GLU A 25 -14.66 -3.15 -3.11
C GLU A 25 -13.38 -2.66 -3.80
N ALA A 26 -12.62 -3.59 -4.39
CA ALA A 26 -11.44 -3.24 -5.17
C ALA A 26 -11.77 -2.37 -6.40
N SER A 27 -13.01 -2.35 -6.86
CA SER A 27 -13.53 -1.48 -7.93
C SER A 27 -13.82 -0.04 -7.50
N GLU A 28 -13.83 0.28 -6.19
CA GLU A 28 -14.07 1.65 -5.70
C GLU A 28 -12.83 2.55 -5.87
N ASP A 29 -12.40 2.79 -7.11
CA ASP A 29 -11.18 3.55 -7.40
C ASP A 29 -11.20 4.96 -6.79
N VAL A 30 -12.36 5.61 -6.70
CA VAL A 30 -12.52 6.92 -6.05
C VAL A 30 -12.14 6.87 -4.57
N PHE A 31 -12.41 5.77 -3.87
CA PHE A 31 -11.98 5.58 -2.49
C PHE A 31 -10.46 5.39 -2.43
N TRP A 32 -9.95 4.45 -3.22
CA TRP A 32 -8.54 4.06 -3.20
C TRP A 32 -7.61 5.19 -3.65
N ASP A 33 -8.03 6.00 -4.62
CA ASP A 33 -7.26 7.13 -5.11
C ASP A 33 -6.98 8.19 -4.04
N GLN A 34 -7.74 8.24 -2.93
CA GLN A 34 -7.46 9.12 -1.80
C GLN A 34 -6.14 8.82 -1.08
N PHE A 35 -5.50 7.66 -1.31
CA PHE A 35 -4.22 7.31 -0.68
C PHE A 35 -2.99 7.78 -1.45
N TRP A 36 -3.14 8.17 -2.73
CA TRP A 36 -2.01 8.56 -3.59
C TRP A 36 -2.27 9.78 -4.47
N THR A 37 -3.52 10.20 -4.65
CA THR A 37 -3.89 11.38 -5.46
C THR A 37 -3.88 12.65 -4.61
N ASP A 38 -3.35 13.76 -5.16
CA ASP A 38 -3.37 15.11 -4.57
C ASP A 38 -2.73 15.26 -3.19
N ILE A 39 -1.68 14.47 -2.95
CA ILE A 39 -1.04 14.27 -1.65
C ILE A 39 0.48 14.37 -1.83
N ASN A 40 1.04 15.54 -1.51
CA ASN A 40 2.49 15.71 -1.33
C ASN A 40 2.88 15.36 0.12
N LEU A 41 2.46 14.18 0.61
CA LEU A 41 2.79 13.75 1.96
C LEU A 41 4.22 13.25 2.03
N THR A 42 4.96 13.84 2.97
CA THR A 42 6.29 13.36 3.32
C THR A 42 6.20 11.99 4.00
N ALA A 43 7.33 11.28 4.12
CA ALA A 43 7.38 10.07 4.92
C ALA A 43 6.95 10.33 6.38
N GLN A 44 7.34 11.48 6.94
CA GLN A 44 6.95 11.88 8.30
C GLN A 44 5.43 12.08 8.42
N ASP A 45 4.79 12.70 7.43
CA ASP A 45 3.34 12.86 7.41
C ASP A 45 2.61 11.51 7.39
N ILE A 46 3.06 10.56 6.57
CA ILE A 46 2.47 9.21 6.51
C ILE A 46 2.60 8.50 7.86
N PHE A 47 3.76 8.59 8.51
CA PHE A 47 3.96 7.97 9.83
C PHE A 47 3.08 8.59 10.91
N ALA A 48 2.81 9.90 10.82
CA ALA A 48 1.92 10.60 11.75
C ALA A 48 0.43 10.29 11.47
N LEU A 49 0.03 10.23 10.19
CA LEU A 49 -1.36 10.05 9.78
C LEU A 49 -1.82 8.58 9.77
N VAL A 50 -0.87 7.64 9.75
CA VAL A 50 -1.12 6.19 9.83
C VAL A 50 -0.39 5.59 11.04
N PRO A 51 -0.94 5.74 12.26
CA PRO A 51 -0.35 5.16 13.48
C PRO A 51 -0.29 3.63 13.45
N ALA A 52 0.67 3.07 14.19
CA ALA A 52 0.89 1.62 14.25
C ALA A 52 -0.35 0.88 14.78
N ALA A 53 -0.99 1.44 15.80
CA ALA A 53 -2.20 0.88 16.40
C ALA A 53 -3.34 0.75 15.36
N GLU A 54 -3.48 1.72 14.46
CA GLU A 54 -4.52 1.69 13.44
C GLU A 54 -4.24 0.64 12.38
N ILE A 55 -2.98 0.45 11.96
CA ILE A 55 -2.64 -0.60 11.00
C ILE A 55 -2.96 -1.98 11.59
N ARG A 56 -2.66 -2.18 12.87
CA ARG A 56 -3.02 -3.42 13.60
C ARG A 56 -4.53 -3.58 13.74
N ALA A 57 -5.26 -2.50 14.02
CA ALA A 57 -6.73 -2.53 14.04
C ALA A 57 -7.31 -2.91 12.67
N VAL A 58 -6.83 -2.34 11.56
CA VAL A 58 -7.26 -2.75 10.21
C VAL A 58 -6.95 -4.23 9.97
N ARG A 59 -5.76 -4.68 10.36
CA ARG A 59 -5.37 -6.10 10.26
C ARG A 59 -6.36 -7.01 11.01
N GLU A 60 -6.75 -6.65 12.22
CA GLU A 60 -7.59 -7.50 13.08
C GLU A 60 -9.08 -7.42 12.72
N GLU A 61 -9.58 -6.22 12.45
CA GLU A 61 -11.01 -5.96 12.26
C GLU A 61 -11.44 -6.04 10.79
N SER A 62 -10.54 -5.76 9.85
CA SER A 62 -10.86 -5.63 8.43
C SER A 62 -9.71 -6.13 7.53
N PRO A 63 -9.29 -7.41 7.67
CA PRO A 63 -8.14 -7.98 6.98
C PRO A 63 -8.18 -7.79 5.45
N SER A 64 -9.39 -7.91 4.87
CA SER A 64 -9.62 -7.72 3.43
C SER A 64 -9.34 -6.30 2.97
N ASN A 65 -9.60 -5.27 3.77
CA ASN A 65 -9.34 -3.88 3.40
C ASN A 65 -7.84 -3.59 3.37
N LEU A 66 -7.08 -4.11 4.34
CA LEU A 66 -5.61 -3.99 4.34
C LEU A 66 -4.99 -4.73 3.16
N ALA A 67 -5.53 -5.90 2.82
CA ALA A 67 -5.12 -6.64 1.63
C ALA A 67 -5.35 -5.86 0.34
N THR A 68 -6.56 -5.32 0.15
CA THR A 68 -6.90 -4.52 -1.04
C THR A 68 -6.07 -3.25 -1.11
N LEU A 69 -5.79 -2.59 0.02
CA LEU A 69 -4.91 -1.42 0.09
C LEU A 69 -3.50 -1.76 -0.43
N CYS A 70 -2.93 -2.88 0.03
CA CYS A 70 -1.64 -3.35 -0.44
C CYS A 70 -1.67 -3.68 -1.93
N TYR A 71 -2.69 -4.41 -2.38
CA TYR A 71 -2.89 -4.76 -3.79
C TYR A 71 -2.91 -3.51 -4.67
N LYS A 72 -3.75 -2.53 -4.34
CA LYS A 72 -3.88 -1.30 -5.12
C LYS A 72 -2.61 -0.46 -5.12
N ALA A 73 -1.92 -0.36 -3.98
CA ALA A 73 -0.64 0.36 -3.92
C ALA A 73 0.40 -0.29 -4.84
N VAL A 74 0.48 -1.62 -4.88
CA VAL A 74 1.39 -2.35 -5.77
C VAL A 74 0.96 -2.23 -7.23
N GLU A 75 -0.32 -2.43 -7.55
CA GLU A 75 -0.88 -2.26 -8.90
C GLU A 75 -0.50 -0.89 -9.48
N ARG A 76 -0.62 0.18 -8.68
CA ARG A 76 -0.20 1.52 -9.07
C ARG A 76 1.31 1.63 -9.30
N LEU A 77 2.16 1.00 -8.50
CA LEU A 77 3.61 0.99 -8.75
C LEU A 77 3.95 0.33 -10.09
N VAL A 78 3.27 -0.77 -10.45
CA VAL A 78 3.48 -1.47 -11.73
C VAL A 78 3.08 -0.59 -12.90
N LEU A 79 1.87 -0.04 -12.85
CA LEU A 79 1.35 0.83 -13.92
C LEU A 79 2.25 2.05 -14.19
N ASN A 80 2.84 2.62 -13.14
CA ASN A 80 3.74 3.78 -13.27
C ASN A 80 5.18 3.39 -13.66
N ALA A 81 5.61 2.17 -13.35
CA ALA A 81 6.88 1.63 -13.84
C ALA A 81 6.83 1.42 -15.37
N ASP A 82 5.71 0.89 -15.87
CA ASP A 82 5.49 0.66 -17.30
C ASP A 82 5.38 1.98 -18.08
N SER A 83 4.82 3.04 -17.47
CA SER A 83 4.70 4.36 -18.11
C SER A 83 5.96 5.23 -18.02
N GLY A 84 6.91 4.89 -17.15
CA GLY A 84 8.14 5.66 -16.93
C GLY A 84 7.98 6.92 -16.07
N CYS A 85 6.85 7.10 -15.37
CA CYS A 85 6.57 8.25 -14.51
C CYS A 85 6.80 9.60 -15.21
N VAL A 86 6.01 9.85 -16.25
CA VAL A 86 6.21 10.93 -17.22
C VAL A 86 5.95 12.30 -16.58
N CYS A 87 5.00 12.37 -15.65
CA CYS A 87 4.63 13.63 -14.99
C CYS A 87 4.88 13.63 -13.47
N GLU A 88 4.93 14.84 -12.90
CA GLU A 88 5.18 15.02 -11.46
C GLU A 88 4.09 14.36 -10.59
N ARG A 89 2.84 14.39 -11.04
CA ARG A 89 1.72 13.74 -10.34
C ARG A 89 1.94 12.23 -10.20
N GLU A 90 2.37 11.57 -11.27
CA GLU A 90 2.68 10.13 -11.26
C GLU A 90 3.84 9.82 -10.32
N ARG A 91 4.89 10.64 -10.32
CA ARG A 91 6.02 10.49 -9.37
C ARG A 91 5.57 10.60 -7.93
N GLN A 92 4.71 11.58 -7.61
CA GLN A 92 4.18 11.75 -6.26
C GLN A 92 3.26 10.58 -5.85
N ALA A 93 2.42 10.09 -6.76
CA ALA A 93 1.60 8.91 -6.51
C ALA A 93 2.46 7.68 -6.19
N VAL A 94 3.50 7.42 -6.99
CA VAL A 94 4.48 6.34 -6.75
C VAL A 94 5.15 6.48 -5.39
N LEU A 95 5.63 7.67 -5.04
CA LEU A 95 6.26 7.93 -3.75
C LEU A 95 5.28 7.69 -2.58
N SER A 96 4.02 8.11 -2.73
CA SER A 96 2.97 7.86 -1.74
C SER A 96 2.70 6.36 -1.55
N CYS A 97 2.59 5.60 -2.65
CA CYS A 97 2.45 4.13 -2.60
C CYS A 97 3.65 3.47 -1.90
N VAL A 98 4.89 3.85 -2.25
CA VAL A 98 6.10 3.32 -1.60
C VAL A 98 6.12 3.63 -0.10
N ARG A 99 5.81 4.87 0.29
CA ARG A 99 5.77 5.30 1.69
C ARG A 99 4.71 4.52 2.48
N LEU A 100 3.52 4.36 1.90
CA LEU A 100 2.43 3.61 2.51
C LEU A 100 2.79 2.13 2.68
N LEU A 101 3.32 1.48 1.65
CA LEU A 101 3.79 0.08 1.73
C LEU A 101 4.89 -0.08 2.77
N THR A 102 5.86 0.83 2.80
CA THR A 102 6.92 0.84 3.82
C THR A 102 6.34 0.97 5.23
N ARG A 103 5.24 1.72 5.37
CA ARG A 103 4.55 1.91 6.64
C ARG A 103 3.75 0.69 7.08
N ILE A 104 3.00 0.03 6.19
CA ILE A 104 2.05 -1.04 6.56
C ILE A 104 2.68 -2.43 6.59
N LEU A 105 3.62 -2.73 5.70
CA LEU A 105 4.19 -4.07 5.55
C LEU A 105 4.79 -4.64 6.85
N PRO A 106 5.54 -3.87 7.68
CA PRO A 106 6.07 -4.40 8.94
C PRO A 106 4.98 -5.00 9.85
N TYR A 107 3.80 -4.38 9.90
CA TYR A 107 2.70 -4.79 10.76
C TYR A 107 1.90 -5.96 10.18
N ILE A 108 1.86 -6.09 8.85
CA ILE A 108 1.31 -7.30 8.20
C ILE A 108 2.11 -8.54 8.60
N PHE A 109 3.45 -8.40 8.69
CA PHE A 109 4.33 -9.51 9.01
C PHE A 109 4.43 -9.85 10.51
N GLU A 110 3.82 -9.06 11.40
CA GLU A 110 3.71 -9.42 12.81
C GLU A 110 2.78 -10.62 13.03
N ASP A 111 1.82 -10.84 12.14
CA ASP A 111 0.90 -11.97 12.19
C ASP A 111 1.36 -13.08 11.22
N PRO A 112 1.69 -14.28 11.72
CA PRO A 112 2.14 -15.38 10.88
C PRO A 112 1.04 -15.91 9.94
N ASP A 113 -0.23 -15.78 10.28
CA ASP A 113 -1.34 -16.30 9.48
C ASP A 113 -1.53 -15.50 8.18
N TRP A 114 -1.14 -14.22 8.23
CA TRP A 114 -1.11 -13.34 7.06
C TRP A 114 -0.07 -13.76 6.02
N ARG A 115 0.93 -14.58 6.40
CA ARG A 115 1.87 -15.12 5.44
C ARG A 115 1.17 -16.03 4.43
N GLY A 116 0.25 -16.87 4.89
CA GLY A 116 -0.54 -17.72 4.00
C GLY A 116 -1.46 -16.90 3.11
N PHE A 117 -2.07 -15.84 3.63
CA PHE A 117 -2.98 -14.99 2.86
C PHE A 117 -2.28 -14.19 1.74
N PHE A 118 -1.14 -13.57 2.03
CA PHE A 118 -0.38 -12.78 1.05
C PHE A 118 0.53 -13.62 0.13
N TRP A 119 1.03 -14.75 0.62
CA TRP A 119 2.07 -15.54 -0.05
C TRP A 119 1.62 -16.94 -0.46
N SER A 120 0.36 -17.33 -0.23
CA SER A 120 -0.16 -18.56 -0.85
C SER A 120 -0.22 -18.39 -2.36
N THR A 121 0.16 -19.45 -3.07
CA THR A 121 -0.02 -19.51 -4.51
C THR A 121 -1.52 -19.44 -4.81
N VAL A 122 -1.92 -18.37 -5.48
CA VAL A 122 -3.32 -18.14 -5.85
C VAL A 122 -3.85 -19.34 -6.64
N PRO A 123 -5.05 -19.88 -6.31
CA PRO A 123 -5.71 -20.92 -7.11
C PRO A 123 -5.76 -20.50 -8.58
N LYS A 124 -5.58 -21.46 -9.49
CA LYS A 124 -5.29 -21.26 -10.93
C LYS A 124 -6.39 -20.56 -11.76
N VAL A 125 -7.32 -19.82 -11.16
CA VAL A 125 -8.43 -19.13 -11.83
C VAL A 125 -8.16 -17.62 -11.79
N GLY A 126 -7.56 -17.09 -12.86
CA GLY A 126 -7.23 -15.65 -12.98
C GLY A 126 -5.76 -15.39 -13.36
N LYS A 127 -5.29 -16.06 -14.42
CA LYS A 127 -3.87 -16.15 -14.79
C LYS A 127 -3.43 -14.96 -15.67
N SER A 128 -3.03 -13.84 -15.09
CA SER A 128 -2.07 -12.92 -15.75
C SER A 128 -1.53 -11.90 -14.75
N LEU A 129 -2.38 -10.99 -14.26
CA LEU A 129 -1.95 -9.86 -13.42
C LEU A 129 -1.42 -10.29 -12.04
N VAL A 130 -2.09 -11.24 -11.39
CA VAL A 130 -1.75 -11.63 -10.01
C VAL A 130 -0.42 -12.40 -9.94
N ARG A 131 -0.01 -13.05 -11.03
CA ARG A 131 1.31 -13.69 -11.15
C ARG A 131 2.42 -12.65 -11.29
N GLU A 132 2.19 -11.61 -12.08
CA GLU A 132 3.15 -10.51 -12.20
C GLU A 132 3.27 -9.78 -10.85
N ILE A 133 2.17 -9.57 -10.13
CA ILE A 133 2.17 -8.97 -8.79
C ILE A 133 2.89 -9.85 -7.76
N SER A 134 2.65 -11.17 -7.76
CA SER A 134 3.36 -12.11 -6.87
C SER A 134 4.87 -12.13 -7.16
N LYS A 135 5.23 -12.11 -8.45
CA LYS A 135 6.62 -12.02 -8.90
C LYS A 135 7.24 -10.68 -8.49
N LEU A 136 6.55 -9.56 -8.70
CA LEU A 136 7.02 -8.22 -8.36
C LEU A 136 7.10 -7.98 -6.85
N LEU A 137 6.20 -8.56 -6.05
CA LEU A 137 6.30 -8.58 -4.59
C LEU A 137 7.47 -9.43 -4.11
N SER A 138 7.72 -10.58 -4.75
CA SER A 138 8.90 -11.41 -4.45
C SER A 138 10.21 -10.72 -4.83
N GLU A 139 10.23 -10.00 -5.96
CA GLU A 139 11.34 -9.16 -6.39
C GLU A 139 11.50 -7.96 -5.44
N TRP A 140 10.42 -7.33 -4.98
CA TRP A 140 10.44 -6.25 -3.99
C TRP A 140 11.01 -6.67 -2.63
N VAL A 141 10.66 -7.86 -2.14
CA VAL A 141 11.26 -8.42 -0.93
C VAL A 141 12.77 -8.65 -1.16
N SER A 142 13.15 -9.15 -2.33
CA SER A 142 14.56 -9.29 -2.72
C SER A 142 15.29 -7.95 -2.80
N VAL A 143 14.66 -6.92 -3.38
CA VAL A 143 15.19 -5.56 -3.50
C VAL A 143 15.32 -4.91 -2.14
N ARG A 144 14.35 -5.08 -1.23
CA ARG A 144 14.41 -4.59 0.15
C ARG A 144 15.53 -5.26 0.95
N VAL A 145 15.73 -6.57 0.80
CA VAL A 145 16.86 -7.29 1.42
C VAL A 145 18.20 -6.79 0.88
N ARG A 146 18.29 -6.52 -0.43
CA ARG A 146 19.50 -5.97 -1.05
C ARG A 146 19.77 -4.52 -0.64
N LEU A 147 18.75 -3.65 -0.61
CA LEU A 147 18.86 -2.27 -0.14
C LEU A 147 19.23 -2.20 1.34
N SER A 148 18.64 -3.07 2.19
CA SER A 148 18.99 -3.15 3.60
C SER A 148 20.43 -3.64 3.83
N LYS A 149 20.94 -4.54 2.98
CA LYS A 149 22.35 -4.92 3.01
C LYS A 149 23.27 -3.79 2.57
N TRP A 150 22.88 -3.05 1.52
CA TRP A 150 23.66 -1.93 0.99
C TRP A 150 23.73 -0.75 1.97
N LEU A 151 22.61 -0.40 2.61
CA LEU A 151 22.52 0.64 3.65
C LEU A 151 23.26 0.29 4.95
N ASN A 152 23.58 -0.97 5.19
CA ASN A 152 24.39 -1.40 6.35
C ASN A 152 25.89 -1.53 6.01
N MET A 153 26.28 -1.32 4.74
CA MET A 153 27.67 -1.35 4.29
C MET A 153 28.28 0.05 4.10
N HIS A 154 27.49 1.11 4.30
CA HIS A 154 27.87 2.52 4.21
C HIS A 154 27.25 3.31 5.36
#